data_AF-A0AAP8E368-F1
#
_entry.id   AF-A0AAP8E368-F1
#
_cell.length_a   1.000
_cell.length_b   1.000
_cell.length_c   1.000
_cell.angle_alpha   90.00
_cell.angle_beta   90.00
_cell.angle_gamma   90.00
#
_symmetry.space_group_name_H-M   'P 1'
#
loop_
_entity.id
_entity.type
_entity.pdbx_description
1 polymer ?
#
loop_
_entity_poly.entity_id
_entity_poly.type
_entity_poly.pdbx_seq_one_letter_code
_entity_poly.pdbx_strand_id
1 'polypeptide(L)'
;MNYCEPQQALPVVPSFVADWYEFHMNGTFSAVIAAYALTVDDKAVVWLGENGGMDLLCKMKLYGYTVEKPQLFYLRDELTGQFLAKDNQFKDKDRYFFWTGADPLTHSIGTAWKLTFTQQEIDSMDAGSYEQIEVTE
;
A
#
# COMPACT_ATOMS: atom_id res chain seq x y z
N MET A 1 35.83 -1.59 -24.14
CA MET A 1 34.79 -2.54 -23.65
C MET A 1 33.81 -1.70 -22.87
N ASN A 2 32.60 -1.50 -23.41
CA ASN A 2 31.53 -0.82 -22.67
C ASN A 2 30.90 -1.86 -21.75
N TYR A 3 31.19 -1.77 -20.45
CA TYR A 3 30.47 -2.54 -19.45
C TYR A 3 29.07 -1.91 -19.34
N CYS A 4 28.05 -2.61 -19.84
CA CYS A 4 26.67 -2.28 -19.49
C CYS A 4 26.52 -2.71 -18.02
N GLU A 5 26.61 -1.77 -17.08
CA GLU A 5 26.28 -2.07 -15.69
C GLU A 5 24.84 -2.57 -15.63
N PRO A 6 24.54 -3.66 -14.89
CA PRO A 6 23.17 -4.12 -14.74
C PRO A 6 22.36 -2.97 -14.12
N GLN A 7 21.26 -2.59 -14.77
CA GLN A 7 20.34 -1.59 -14.24
C GLN A 7 19.89 -2.07 -12.85
N GLN A 8 20.37 -1.39 -11.81
CA GLN A 8 20.03 -1.74 -10.44
C GLN A 8 18.53 -1.59 -10.27
N ALA A 9 17.86 -2.66 -9.84
CA ALA A 9 16.43 -2.62 -9.56
C ALA A 9 16.16 -1.53 -8.51
N LEU A 10 15.13 -0.71 -8.75
CA LEU A 10 14.73 0.31 -7.78
C LEU A 10 14.35 -0.37 -6.46
N PRO A 11 14.69 0.22 -5.31
CA PRO A 11 14.17 -0.25 -4.04
C PRO A 11 12.64 -0.28 -4.06
N VAL A 12 12.07 -1.35 -3.51
CA VAL A 12 10.64 -1.45 -3.23
C VAL A 12 10.45 -1.20 -1.74
N VAL A 13 9.64 -0.20 -1.37
CA VAL A 13 9.38 0.16 0.03
C VAL A 13 7.89 0.14 0.34
N PRO A 14 7.46 -0.22 1.56
CA PRO A 14 6.08 -0.09 1.96
C PRO A 14 5.56 1.35 1.88
N SER A 15 4.25 1.53 1.70
CA SER A 15 3.62 2.86 1.62
C SER A 15 3.92 3.74 2.83
N PHE A 16 3.88 3.20 4.05
CA PHE A 16 4.17 3.97 5.27
C PHE A 16 5.61 4.50 5.33
N VAL A 17 6.56 3.85 4.64
CA VAL A 17 7.96 4.30 4.53
C VAL A 17 8.06 5.42 3.49
N ALA A 18 7.36 5.27 2.37
CA ALA A 18 7.26 6.30 1.35
C ALA A 18 6.63 7.59 1.90
N ASP A 19 5.49 7.47 2.59
CA ASP A 19 4.79 8.58 3.24
C ASP A 19 5.70 9.29 4.26
N TRP A 20 6.40 8.51 5.11
CA TRP A 20 7.35 9.06 6.07
C TRP A 20 8.52 9.79 5.39
N TYR A 21 9.08 9.21 4.34
CA TYR A 21 10.18 9.78 3.58
C TYR A 21 9.76 11.12 2.94
N GLU A 22 8.62 11.15 2.27
CA GLU A 22 8.09 12.35 1.61
C GLU A 22 7.71 13.44 2.61
N PHE A 23 7.12 13.08 3.75
CA PHE A 23 6.79 14.01 4.82
C PHE A 23 8.02 14.73 5.37
N HIS A 24 9.11 13.99 5.61
CA HIS A 24 10.36 14.56 6.14
C HIS A 24 11.24 15.17 5.05
N MET A 25 10.97 14.89 3.78
CA MET A 25 11.64 15.49 2.64
C MET A 25 11.15 16.92 2.42
N ASN A 26 11.43 17.80 3.38
CA ASN A 26 11.14 19.22 3.32
C ASN A 26 12.12 19.96 2.39
N GLY A 27 12.13 19.59 1.11
CA GLY A 27 12.99 20.16 0.07
C GLY A 27 14.48 19.77 0.15
N THR A 28 14.93 19.08 1.21
CA THR A 28 16.34 18.65 1.35
C THR A 28 16.44 17.23 1.89
N PHE A 29 17.45 16.49 1.42
CA PHE A 29 17.72 15.14 1.92
C PHE A 29 18.29 15.16 3.36
N SER A 30 18.95 16.25 3.77
CA SER A 30 19.44 16.43 5.14
C SER A 30 18.32 16.38 6.19
N ALA A 31 17.12 16.85 5.87
CA ALA A 31 15.97 16.77 6.76
C ALA A 31 15.53 15.31 7.01
N VAL A 32 15.56 14.47 5.98
CA VAL A 32 15.27 13.03 6.09
C VAL A 32 16.30 12.33 6.97
N ILE A 33 17.59 12.64 6.78
CA ILE A 33 18.67 12.06 7.59
C ILE A 33 18.53 12.47 9.07
N ALA A 34 18.22 13.73 9.34
CA ALA A 34 17.98 14.22 10.70
C ALA A 34 16.78 13.51 11.34
N ALA A 35 15.67 13.35 10.61
CA ALA A 35 14.50 12.64 11.09
C ALA A 35 14.84 11.18 11.43
N TYR A 36 15.48 10.46 10.50
CA TYR A 36 15.89 9.05 10.71
C TYR A 36 16.76 8.88 11.96
N ALA A 37 17.67 9.83 12.23
CA ALA A 37 18.55 9.76 13.40
C ALA A 37 17.85 10.10 14.74
N LEU A 38 16.71 10.81 14.70
CA LEU A 38 16.03 11.34 15.90
C LEU A 38 14.77 10.55 16.28
N THR A 39 14.16 9.81 15.36
CA THR A 39 12.88 9.12 15.58
C THR A 39 13.06 7.60 15.64
N VAL A 40 13.60 7.09 16.75
CA VAL A 40 13.97 5.67 16.92
C VAL A 40 12.78 4.70 17.05
N ASP A 41 11.60 5.18 17.44
CA ASP A 41 10.39 4.36 17.63
C ASP A 41 9.35 4.54 16.51
N ASP A 42 9.67 5.30 15.46
CA ASP A 42 8.79 5.43 14.30
C ASP A 42 8.82 4.14 13.48
N LYS A 43 7.65 3.60 13.15
CA LYS A 43 7.49 2.36 12.39
C LYS A 43 8.29 2.38 11.07
N ALA A 44 8.34 3.52 10.38
CA ALA A 44 9.12 3.68 9.15
C ALA A 44 10.63 3.61 9.42
N VAL A 45 11.11 4.23 10.49
CA VAL A 45 12.54 4.23 10.85
C VAL A 45 13.00 2.86 11.31
N VAL A 46 12.20 2.16 12.13
CA VAL A 46 12.47 0.78 12.53
C VAL A 46 12.58 -0.11 11.30
N TRP A 47 11.60 -0.04 10.39
CA TRP A 47 11.62 -0.81 9.15
C TRP A 47 12.83 -0.47 8.28
N LEU A 48 13.15 0.82 8.10
CA LEU A 48 14.32 1.26 7.36
C LEU A 48 15.59 0.66 7.96
N GLY A 49 15.76 0.72 9.29
CA GLY A 49 16.92 0.13 9.98
C GLY A 49 17.09 -1.36 9.72
N GLU A 50 16.00 -2.11 9.68
CA GLU A 50 15.99 -3.56 9.36
C GLU A 50 16.24 -3.86 7.87
N ASN A 51 15.99 -2.90 6.98
CA ASN A 51 16.00 -3.09 5.53
C ASN A 51 17.08 -2.27 4.79
N GLY A 52 18.18 -1.92 5.47
CA GLY A 52 19.36 -1.29 4.86
C GLY A 52 19.66 0.13 5.32
N GLY A 53 18.81 0.69 6.18
CA GLY A 53 18.99 1.94 6.91
C GLY A 53 19.42 3.11 6.01
N MET A 54 20.53 3.73 6.36
CA MET A 54 21.09 4.87 5.63
C MET A 54 21.48 4.54 4.18
N ASP A 55 21.93 3.33 3.89
CA ASP A 55 22.27 2.92 2.51
C ASP A 55 21.01 2.89 1.64
N LEU A 56 19.91 2.35 2.17
CA LEU A 56 18.61 2.37 1.49
C LEU A 56 18.11 3.81 1.26
N LEU A 57 18.17 4.68 2.27
CA LEU A 57 17.79 6.10 2.12
C LEU A 57 18.60 6.80 1.02
N CYS A 58 19.91 6.56 0.97
CA CYS A 58 20.77 7.09 -0.09
C CYS A 58 20.36 6.56 -1.47
N LYS A 59 20.06 5.26 -1.59
CA LYS A 59 19.58 4.66 -2.84
C LYS A 59 18.24 5.23 -3.28
N MET A 60 17.28 5.37 -2.36
CA MET A 60 15.98 6.01 -2.62
C MET A 60 16.16 7.43 -3.15
N LYS A 61 17.11 8.20 -2.61
CA LYS A 61 17.40 9.57 -3.06
C LYS A 61 18.09 9.63 -4.42
N LEU A 62 19.06 8.75 -4.67
CA LEU A 62 19.90 8.78 -5.87
C LEU A 62 19.20 8.18 -7.09
N TYR A 63 18.49 7.07 -6.90
CA TYR A 63 17.93 6.27 -7.96
C TYR A 63 16.40 6.34 -8.01
N GLY A 64 15.76 6.85 -6.96
CA GLY A 64 14.32 6.73 -6.76
C GLY A 64 13.97 5.40 -6.10
N TYR A 65 12.67 5.14 -5.97
CA TYR A 65 12.14 3.92 -5.38
C TYR A 65 10.72 3.68 -5.92
N THR A 66 10.21 2.48 -5.69
CA THR A 66 8.82 2.11 -5.97
C THR A 66 8.13 1.76 -4.65
N VAL A 67 6.84 2.05 -4.57
CA VAL A 67 6.03 1.67 -3.41
C VAL A 67 5.50 0.26 -3.65
N GLU A 68 5.63 -0.60 -2.64
CA GLU A 68 5.01 -1.92 -2.63
C GLU A 68 3.51 -1.78 -2.89
N LYS A 69 3.01 -2.46 -3.92
CA LYS A 69 1.57 -2.55 -4.13
C LYS A 69 1.03 -3.55 -3.11
N PRO A 70 0.14 -3.14 -2.20
CA PRO A 70 -0.44 -4.08 -1.25
C PRO A 70 -1.25 -5.14 -1.99
N GLN A 71 -1.19 -6.38 -1.51
CA GLN A 71 -2.11 -7.42 -1.95
C GLN A 71 -3.55 -6.95 -1.69
N LEU A 72 -4.39 -7.12 -2.70
CA LEU A 72 -5.81 -6.79 -2.65
C LEU A 72 -6.63 -8.06 -2.49
N PHE A 73 -7.75 -7.93 -1.77
CA PHE A 73 -8.69 -9.03 -1.53
C PHE A 73 -10.11 -8.60 -1.85
N TYR A 74 -10.87 -9.50 -2.48
CA TYR A 74 -12.32 -9.44 -2.41
C TYR A 74 -12.78 -9.99 -1.06
N LEU A 75 -13.80 -9.37 -0.49
CA LEU A 75 -14.45 -9.83 0.74
C LEU A 75 -15.80 -10.42 0.38
N ARG A 76 -15.99 -11.71 0.64
CA ARG A 76 -17.22 -12.42 0.32
C ARG A 76 -17.89 -12.92 1.60
N ASP A 77 -19.16 -12.58 1.77
CA ASP A 77 -19.95 -13.09 2.88
C ASP A 77 -20.26 -14.57 2.63
N GLU A 78 -19.88 -15.46 3.54
CA GLU A 78 -20.02 -16.91 3.34
C GLU A 78 -21.49 -17.37 3.30
N LEU A 79 -22.40 -16.65 3.96
CA LEU A 79 -23.81 -17.01 4.06
C LEU A 79 -24.58 -16.68 2.77
N THR A 80 -24.36 -15.48 2.25
CA THR A 80 -25.06 -14.95 1.07
C THR A 80 -24.28 -15.16 -0.22
N GLY A 81 -22.97 -15.39 -0.13
CA GLY A 81 -22.06 -15.45 -1.26
C GLY A 81 -21.81 -14.10 -1.92
N GLN A 82 -22.29 -12.99 -1.35
CA GLN A 82 -22.19 -11.64 -1.92
C GLN A 82 -20.88 -10.97 -1.54
N PHE A 83 -20.39 -10.11 -2.43
CA PHE A 83 -19.17 -9.34 -2.20
C PHE A 83 -19.45 -8.03 -1.48
N LEU A 84 -18.55 -7.63 -0.59
CA LEU A 84 -18.58 -6.31 0.02
C LEU A 84 -18.12 -5.26 -0.99
N ALA A 85 -18.89 -4.19 -1.13
CA ALA A 85 -18.54 -3.02 -1.92
C ALA A 85 -18.57 -1.76 -1.05
N LYS A 86 -17.65 -0.84 -1.35
CA LYS A 86 -17.63 0.51 -0.80
C LYS A 86 -18.03 1.51 -1.87
N ASP A 87 -18.89 2.44 -1.48
CA ASP A 87 -19.23 3.60 -2.30
C ASP A 87 -18.04 4.57 -2.39
N ASN A 88 -17.51 4.74 -3.60
CA ASN A 88 -16.40 5.68 -3.85
C ASN A 88 -16.89 7.07 -4.31
N GLN A 89 -18.20 7.27 -4.49
CA GLN A 89 -18.74 8.53 -5.01
C GLN A 89 -18.84 9.61 -3.94
N PHE A 90 -18.91 9.24 -2.66
CA PHE A 90 -19.01 10.18 -1.54
C PHE A 90 -17.77 10.09 -0.65
N LYS A 91 -17.06 11.21 -0.48
CA LYS A 91 -15.81 11.27 0.30
C LYS A 91 -16.03 11.48 1.80
N ASP A 92 -17.22 11.90 2.19
CA ASP A 92 -17.48 12.39 3.55
C ASP A 92 -17.89 11.28 4.53
N LYS A 93 -18.29 10.11 4.02
CA LYS A 93 -18.72 8.95 4.82
C LYS A 93 -18.46 7.64 4.08
N ASP A 94 -17.87 6.70 4.80
CA ASP A 94 -17.78 5.32 4.36
C ASP A 94 -19.18 4.69 4.31
N ARG A 95 -19.55 4.17 3.14
CA ARG A 95 -20.78 3.41 2.94
C ARG A 95 -20.44 2.06 2.32
N TYR A 96 -20.72 1.01 3.08
CA TYR A 96 -20.54 -0.37 2.64
C TYR A 96 -21.89 -1.00 2.32
N PHE A 97 -21.93 -1.83 1.29
CA PHE A 97 -23.13 -2.56 0.88
C PHE A 97 -22.74 -3.86 0.17
N PHE A 98 -23.68 -4.80 0.10
CA PHE A 98 -23.49 -6.02 -0.69
C PHE A 98 -23.65 -5.73 -2.17
N TRP A 99 -22.65 -6.12 -2.94
CA TRP A 99 -22.64 -6.02 -4.40
C TRP A 99 -23.70 -6.94 -5.01
N THR A 100 -24.48 -6.38 -5.93
CA THR A 100 -25.57 -7.07 -6.65
C THR A 100 -25.41 -7.04 -8.16
N GLY A 101 -24.27 -6.51 -8.66
CA GLY A 101 -23.98 -6.43 -10.08
C GLY A 101 -23.34 -7.70 -10.65
N ALA A 102 -22.65 -7.55 -11.79
CA ALA A 102 -21.91 -8.65 -12.42
C ALA A 102 -20.84 -9.22 -11.48
N ASP A 103 -20.54 -10.51 -11.62
CA ASP A 103 -19.55 -11.19 -10.79
C ASP A 103 -18.18 -10.48 -10.87
N PRO A 104 -17.68 -9.92 -9.76
CA PRO A 104 -16.48 -9.08 -9.77
C PRO A 104 -15.19 -9.88 -9.93
N LEU A 105 -15.24 -11.22 -9.82
CA LEU A 105 -14.11 -12.09 -10.10
C LEU A 105 -13.87 -12.27 -11.61
N THR A 106 -14.90 -12.04 -12.42
CA THR A 106 -14.87 -12.29 -13.87
C THR A 106 -15.11 -11.03 -14.71
N HIS A 107 -15.50 -9.92 -14.07
CA HIS A 107 -15.84 -8.67 -14.74
C HIS A 107 -15.15 -7.46 -14.10
N SER A 108 -14.71 -6.54 -14.95
CA SER A 108 -14.24 -5.23 -14.49
C SER A 108 -15.42 -4.43 -13.93
N ILE A 109 -15.27 -3.95 -12.70
CA ILE A 109 -16.23 -3.07 -12.07
C ILE A 109 -15.74 -1.63 -12.25
N GLY A 110 -16.64 -0.74 -12.67
CA GLY A 110 -16.30 0.68 -12.85
C GLY A 110 -15.84 1.36 -11.57
N THR A 111 -15.28 2.56 -11.69
CA THR A 111 -14.64 3.30 -10.57
C THR A 111 -15.61 3.85 -9.52
N ALA A 112 -16.91 3.79 -9.79
CA ALA A 112 -17.98 4.20 -8.87
C ALA A 112 -17.94 3.41 -7.56
N TRP A 113 -17.46 2.16 -7.59
CA TRP A 113 -17.50 1.22 -6.47
C TRP A 113 -16.13 0.58 -6.27
N LYS A 114 -15.70 0.43 -5.02
CA LYS A 114 -14.49 -0.32 -4.65
C LYS A 114 -14.89 -1.66 -4.04
N LEU A 115 -14.45 -2.76 -4.64
CA LEU A 115 -14.76 -4.12 -4.18
C LEU A 115 -13.54 -4.89 -3.66
N THR A 116 -12.37 -4.29 -3.78
CA THR A 116 -11.10 -4.90 -3.37
C THR A 116 -10.47 -4.08 -2.26
N PHE A 117 -9.98 -4.72 -1.22
CA PHE A 117 -9.48 -4.08 0.00
C PHE A 117 -8.08 -4.57 0.33
N THR A 118 -7.28 -3.71 0.94
CA THR A 118 -5.97 -4.11 1.50
C THR A 118 -6.17 -4.80 2.86
N GLN A 119 -5.20 -5.60 3.30
CA GLN A 119 -5.26 -6.23 4.62
C GLN A 119 -5.47 -5.20 5.75
N GLN A 120 -4.79 -4.05 5.68
CA GLN A 120 -4.94 -2.98 6.66
C GLN A 120 -6.36 -2.42 6.72
N GLU A 121 -7.03 -2.26 5.56
CA GLU A 121 -8.44 -1.84 5.52
C GLU A 121 -9.33 -2.89 6.19
N ILE A 122 -9.11 -4.17 5.89
CA ILE A 122 -9.86 -5.30 6.46
C ILE A 122 -9.70 -5.34 7.98
N ASP A 123 -8.47 -5.25 8.47
CA ASP A 123 -8.14 -5.25 9.91
C ASP A 123 -8.80 -4.06 10.63
N SER A 124 -8.97 -2.93 9.94
CA SER A 124 -9.61 -1.73 10.48
C SER A 124 -11.14 -1.80 10.47
N MET A 125 -11.73 -2.71 9.69
CA MET A 125 -13.18 -2.83 9.49
C MET A 125 -13.87 -3.73 10.52
N ASP A 126 -13.13 -4.42 11.40
CA ASP A 126 -13.65 -5.49 12.27
C ASP A 126 -14.46 -6.54 11.46
N ALA A 127 -13.97 -6.85 10.26
CA ALA A 127 -14.66 -7.65 9.24
C ALA A 127 -14.51 -9.17 9.48
N GLY A 128 -14.65 -9.63 10.72
CA GLY A 128 -14.28 -10.99 11.17
C GLY A 128 -15.04 -12.18 10.56
N SER A 129 -15.93 -11.96 9.58
CA SER A 129 -16.79 -13.00 9.01
C SER A 129 -16.74 -13.13 7.48
N TYR A 130 -15.83 -12.44 6.79
CA TYR A 130 -15.72 -12.51 5.34
C TYR A 130 -14.64 -13.52 4.90
N GLU A 131 -14.98 -14.33 3.89
CA GLU A 131 -14.01 -15.05 3.09
C GLU A 131 -13.16 -14.03 2.31
N GLN A 132 -11.83 -14.12 2.45
CA GLN A 132 -10.88 -13.28 1.73
C GLN A 132 -10.39 -14.01 0.47
N ILE A 133 -10.63 -13.42 -0.70
CA ILE A 133 -10.21 -13.98 -1.99
C ILE A 133 -9.15 -13.05 -2.58
N GLU A 134 -7.93 -13.56 -2.74
CA GLU A 134 -6.81 -12.81 -3.32
C GLU A 134 -7.11 -12.37 -4.77
N VAL A 135 -6.83 -11.09 -5.05
CA VAL A 135 -6.83 -10.57 -6.42
C VAL A 135 -5.51 -10.98 -7.09
N THR A 136 -5.59 -11.78 -8.15
CA THR A 136 -4.46 -12.09 -9.02
C THR A 136 -4.37 -11.08 -10.16
N GLU A 137 -3.23 -10.40 -10.33
CA GLU A 137 -2.94 -9.53 -11.50
C GLU A 137 -2.81 -10.33 -12.81
#